data_AF-A0A367YKF2-F1
#
_entry.id   AF-A0A367YKF2-F1
#
_cell.length_a   1.000
_cell.length_b   1.000
_cell.length_c   1.000
_cell.angle_alpha   90.00
_cell.angle_beta   90.00
_cell.angle_gamma   90.00
#
_symmetry.space_group_name_H-M   'P 1'
#
loop_
_entity.id
_entity.type
_entity.pdbx_description
1 polymer ?
#
loop_
_entity_poly.entity_id
_entity_poly.type
_entity_poly.pdbx_seq_one_letter_code
_entity_poly.pdbx_strand_id
1 'polypeptide(L)'
;MSSPKNYKLEIVPPLHASPKESRNLLKFTVKHHSTTKILVIKYLSLVIALSSFITYITYHLENIRDGRLELANYLAITGQIIIVALLCSLQPPEDSITVMKGIGIQLNSRKMWRFQSSNAFVPIDSMIDLVIHEGFHDYGQVIFYLCVLTKASGSADENSITVVFPEFLPRKDILLTVWTLSRELLFGSTQRYWRRVPGQGLKQVN
;
A
#
# COMPACT_ATOMS: atom_id res chain seq x y z
N MET A 1 9.10 6.34 -22.76
CA MET A 1 10.05 5.40 -22.12
C MET A 1 9.52 5.08 -20.72
N SER A 2 9.26 3.81 -20.38
CA SER A 2 8.74 3.47 -19.04
C SER A 2 9.82 3.68 -17.98
N SER A 3 9.42 4.24 -16.82
CA SER A 3 10.31 4.55 -15.70
C SER A 3 11.25 3.38 -15.31
N PRO A 4 12.54 3.62 -14.98
CA PRO A 4 13.52 2.58 -14.65
C PRO A 4 13.24 1.84 -13.33
N LYS A 5 12.18 2.22 -12.62
CA LYS A 5 11.70 1.63 -11.37
C LYS A 5 11.68 0.08 -11.42
N ASN A 6 12.49 -0.56 -10.57
CA ASN A 6 12.64 -2.01 -10.48
C ASN A 6 11.84 -2.54 -9.28
N TYR A 7 10.53 -2.68 -9.47
CA TYR A 7 9.62 -3.19 -8.44
C TYR A 7 9.28 -4.65 -8.69
N LYS A 8 9.02 -5.38 -7.61
CA LYS A 8 8.57 -6.76 -7.66
C LYS A 8 7.06 -6.82 -7.42
N LEU A 9 6.34 -7.48 -8.33
CA LEU A 9 4.95 -7.86 -8.13
C LEU A 9 4.89 -9.24 -7.47
N GLU A 10 4.17 -9.34 -6.36
CA GLU A 10 3.85 -10.61 -5.70
C GLU A 10 2.35 -10.88 -5.79
N ILE A 11 1.99 -12.09 -6.22
CA ILE A 11 0.60 -12.52 -6.40
C ILE A 11 0.30 -13.64 -5.43
N VAL A 12 -0.73 -13.48 -4.61
CA VAL A 12 -1.16 -14.45 -3.60
C VAL A 12 -2.65 -14.75 -3.76
N PRO A 13 -3.07 -16.03 -3.88
CA PRO A 13 -2.22 -17.22 -4.03
C PRO A 13 -1.47 -17.26 -5.38
N PRO A 14 -0.36 -18.01 -5.49
CA PRO A 14 0.36 -18.16 -6.74
C PRO A 14 -0.51 -18.70 -7.88
N LEU A 15 -0.30 -18.21 -9.10
CA LEU A 15 -1.12 -18.57 -10.27
C LEU A 15 -1.05 -20.06 -10.66
N HIS A 16 -0.09 -20.82 -10.15
CA HIS A 16 0.01 -22.26 -10.40
C HIS A 16 -0.66 -23.11 -9.31
N ALA A 17 -0.95 -22.53 -8.14
CA ALA A 17 -1.39 -23.26 -6.96
C ALA A 17 -2.90 -23.53 -6.91
N SER A 18 -3.71 -22.77 -7.65
CA SER A 18 -5.17 -22.91 -7.66
C SER A 18 -5.72 -22.80 -9.08
N PRO A 19 -6.61 -23.70 -9.53
CA PRO A 19 -7.24 -23.59 -10.84
C PRO A 19 -8.03 -22.29 -10.95
N LYS A 20 -8.05 -21.73 -12.17
CA LYS A 20 -8.60 -20.40 -12.46
C LYS A 20 -10.06 -20.24 -12.00
N GLU A 21 -10.86 -21.29 -12.14
CA GLU A 21 -12.29 -21.31 -11.85
C GLU A 21 -12.63 -21.24 -10.35
N SER A 22 -11.76 -21.75 -9.48
CA SER A 22 -11.96 -21.73 -8.02
C SER A 22 -11.45 -20.46 -7.34
N ARG A 23 -10.84 -19.54 -8.08
CA ARG A 23 -10.26 -18.33 -7.50
C ARG A 23 -11.37 -17.34 -7.19
N ASN A 24 -11.55 -17.06 -5.90
CA ASN A 24 -12.45 -16.02 -5.40
C ASN A 24 -11.69 -14.81 -4.83
N LEU A 25 -10.38 -14.94 -4.63
CA LEU A 25 -9.56 -13.90 -4.02
C LEU A 25 -8.17 -13.88 -4.66
N LEU A 26 -7.70 -12.68 -5.03
CA LEU A 26 -6.34 -12.43 -5.50
C LEU A 26 -5.79 -11.18 -4.81
N LYS A 27 -4.63 -11.31 -4.18
CA LYS A 27 -3.86 -10.20 -3.64
C LYS A 27 -2.64 -9.93 -4.50
N PHE A 28 -2.50 -8.69 -4.92
CA PHE A 28 -1.36 -8.18 -5.65
C PHE A 28 -0.62 -7.21 -4.75
N THR A 29 0.66 -7.44 -4.50
CA THR A 29 1.51 -6.57 -3.69
C THR A 29 2.68 -6.08 -4.53
N VAL A 30 2.86 -4.77 -4.60
CA VAL A 30 4.00 -4.11 -5.23
C VAL A 30 4.92 -3.62 -4.12
N LYS A 31 6.17 -4.05 -4.17
CA LYS A 31 7.20 -3.62 -3.21
C LYS A 31 8.55 -3.45 -3.90
N HIS A 32 9.44 -2.73 -3.22
CA HIS A 32 10.80 -2.57 -3.69
C HIS A 32 11.60 -3.87 -3.58
N HIS A 33 12.54 -4.12 -4.49
CA HIS A 33 13.41 -5.30 -4.43
C HIS A 33 14.28 -5.31 -3.15
N SER A 34 14.67 -4.12 -2.67
CA SER A 34 15.53 -3.94 -1.48
C SER A 34 14.77 -3.95 -0.14
N THR A 35 13.48 -4.26 -0.11
CA THR A 35 12.68 -4.24 1.13
C THR A 35 13.27 -5.12 2.24
N THR A 36 13.86 -6.27 1.88
CA THR A 36 14.53 -7.14 2.86
C THR A 36 15.71 -6.46 3.55
N LYS A 37 16.51 -5.66 2.82
CA LYS A 37 17.65 -4.93 3.41
C LYS A 37 17.17 -3.86 4.40
N ILE A 38 16.11 -3.14 4.06
CA ILE A 38 15.51 -2.12 4.94
C ILE A 38 15.03 -2.76 6.24
N LEU A 39 14.37 -3.92 6.16
CA LEU A 39 13.94 -4.68 7.33
C LEU A 39 15.12 -5.11 8.21
N VAL A 40 16.17 -5.70 7.61
CA VAL A 40 17.36 -6.14 8.35
C VAL A 40 18.03 -4.96 9.08
N ILE A 41 18.21 -3.83 8.38
CA ILE A 41 18.79 -2.61 8.97
C ILE A 41 17.93 -2.09 10.11
N LYS A 42 16.59 -2.08 9.97
CA LYS A 42 15.65 -1.68 11.02
C LYS A 42 15.78 -2.56 12.26
N TYR A 43 15.80 -3.88 12.10
CA TYR A 43 15.91 -4.77 13.25
C TYR A 43 17.27 -4.66 13.94
N LEU A 44 18.35 -4.48 13.17
CA LEU A 44 19.68 -4.23 13.71
C LEU A 44 19.73 -2.92 14.52
N SER A 45 19.18 -1.82 13.99
CA SER A 45 19.14 -0.54 14.70
C SER A 45 18.28 -0.59 15.95
N LEU A 46 17.19 -1.36 15.93
CA LEU A 46 16.32 -1.57 17.09
C LEU A 46 17.03 -2.36 18.20
N VAL A 47 17.79 -3.40 17.85
CA VAL A 47 18.60 -4.18 18.81
C VAL A 47 19.68 -3.29 19.46
N ILE A 48 20.37 -2.47 18.65
CA ILE A 48 21.38 -1.52 19.15
C ILE A 48 20.75 -0.48 20.08
N ALA A 49 19.61 0.09 19.71
CA ALA A 49 18.90 1.08 20.53
C ALA A 49 18.44 0.50 21.87
N LEU A 50 17.90 -0.73 21.87
CA LEU A 50 17.49 -1.42 23.10
C LEU A 50 18.67 -1.78 23.99
N SER A 51 19.77 -2.27 23.41
CA SER A 51 21.00 -2.57 24.17
C SER A 51 21.58 -1.31 24.82
N SER A 52 21.62 -0.20 24.08
CA SER A 52 22.02 1.11 24.59
C SER A 52 21.11 1.59 25.72
N PHE A 53 19.79 1.44 25.58
CA PHE A 53 18.80 1.78 26.61
C PHE A 53 19.00 0.97 27.89
N ILE A 54 19.20 -0.35 27.77
CA ILE A 54 19.46 -1.23 28.92
C ILE A 54 20.77 -0.83 29.61
N THR A 55 21.84 -0.62 28.84
CA THR A 55 23.15 -0.22 29.37
C THR A 55 23.05 1.11 30.13
N TYR A 56 22.32 2.08 29.57
CA TYR A 56 22.08 3.37 30.19
C TYR A 56 21.33 3.25 31.52
N ILE A 57 20.27 2.44 31.58
CA ILE A 57 19.52 2.17 32.81
C ILE A 57 20.41 1.48 33.85
N THR A 58 21.21 0.48 33.45
CA THR A 58 22.08 -0.24 34.37
C THR A 58 23.17 0.65 34.97
N TYR A 59 23.76 1.55 34.17
CA TYR A 59 24.78 2.49 34.63
C TYR A 59 24.21 3.51 35.64
N HIS A 60 22.96 3.94 35.45
CA HIS A 60 22.29 4.91 36.33
C HIS A 60 21.37 4.27 37.39
N LEU A 61 21.48 2.95 37.61
CA LEU A 61 20.54 2.21 38.46
C LEU A 61 20.50 2.74 39.90
N GLU A 62 21.66 3.05 40.48
CA GLU A 62 21.76 3.60 41.85
C GLU A 62 21.12 4.99 41.94
N ASN A 63 21.40 5.88 40.99
CA ASN A 63 20.76 7.20 40.92
C ASN A 63 19.25 7.11 40.73
N ILE A 64 18.77 6.15 39.93
CA ILE A 64 17.33 5.88 39.75
C ILE A 64 16.72 5.37 41.05
N ARG A 65 17.40 4.42 41.72
CA ARG A 65 16.96 3.82 43.00
C ARG A 65 16.87 4.85 44.12
N ASP A 66 17.83 5.76 44.20
CA ASP A 66 17.90 6.79 45.23
C ASP A 66 17.05 8.03 44.89
N GLY A 67 16.37 8.04 43.74
CA GLY A 67 15.55 9.16 43.28
C GLY A 67 16.34 10.42 42.92
N ARG A 68 17.66 10.32 42.78
CA ARG A 68 18.59 11.43 42.50
C ARG A 68 18.78 11.58 40.99
N LEU A 69 17.67 11.74 40.28
CA LEU A 69 17.67 11.92 38.83
C LEU A 69 17.79 13.40 38.48
N GLU A 70 18.91 13.77 37.85
CA GLU A 70 19.07 15.08 37.23
C GLU A 70 18.19 15.21 35.97
N LEU A 71 17.88 16.46 35.58
CA LEU A 71 17.07 16.75 34.38
C LEU A 71 17.68 16.12 33.10
N ALA A 72 19.01 16.04 33.01
CA ALA A 72 19.71 15.39 31.92
C ALA A 72 19.31 13.91 31.76
N ASN A 73 19.09 13.19 32.87
CA ASN A 73 18.71 11.78 32.85
C ASN A 73 17.28 11.59 32.34
N TYR A 74 16.36 12.47 32.75
CA TYR A 74 14.99 12.46 32.24
C TYR A 74 14.93 12.73 30.73
N LEU A 75 15.71 13.70 30.24
CA LEU A 75 15.82 13.98 28.81
C LEU A 75 16.43 12.81 28.03
N ALA A 76 17.43 12.13 28.60
CA ALA A 76 18.05 10.97 27.96
C ALA A 76 17.07 9.79 27.86
N ILE A 77 16.36 9.45 28.94
CA ILE A 77 15.36 8.35 28.95
C ILE A 77 14.22 8.65 27.97
N THR A 78 13.65 9.87 28.03
CA THR A 78 12.55 10.25 27.13
C THR A 78 13.01 10.27 25.67
N GLY A 79 14.21 10.78 25.40
CA GLY A 79 14.82 10.74 24.06
C GLY A 79 14.99 9.32 23.54
N GLN A 80 15.48 8.39 24.36
CA GLN A 80 15.62 6.98 23.97
C GLN A 80 14.27 6.31 23.71
N ILE A 81 13.24 6.59 24.52
CA ILE A 81 11.88 6.10 24.29
C ILE A 81 11.34 6.61 22.94
N ILE A 82 11.55 7.90 22.64
CA ILE A 82 11.13 8.49 21.36
C ILE A 82 11.86 7.84 20.19
N ILE A 83 13.17 7.60 20.30
CA ILE A 83 13.96 6.92 19.25
C ILE A 83 13.42 5.51 19.00
N VAL A 84 13.17 4.73 20.06
CA VAL A 84 12.61 3.38 19.93
C VAL A 84 11.20 3.44 19.30
N ALA A 85 10.35 4.38 19.73
CA ALA A 85 9.01 4.55 19.16
C ALA A 85 9.06 4.91 17.67
N LEU A 86 9.95 5.82 17.27
CA LEU A 86 10.18 6.18 15.86
C LEU A 86 10.66 4.99 15.05
N LEU A 87 11.65 4.24 15.54
CA LEU A 87 12.16 3.02 14.89
C LEU A 87 11.06 1.96 14.73
N CYS A 88 10.20 1.79 15.74
CA CYS A 88 9.05 0.89 15.67
C CYS A 88 8.03 1.32 14.60
N SER A 89 7.83 2.63 14.44
CA SER A 89 6.89 3.21 13.47
C SER A 89 7.38 3.20 12.02
N LEU A 90 8.69 3.00 11.78
CA LEU A 90 9.24 2.79 10.44
C LEU A 90 8.83 1.42 9.90
N GLN A 91 8.35 1.37 8.67
CA GLN A 91 7.97 0.10 8.01
C GLN A 91 8.28 0.19 6.52
N PRO A 92 8.65 -0.91 5.86
CA PRO A 92 8.94 -0.86 4.42
C PRO A 92 7.69 -0.43 3.64
N PRO A 93 7.82 0.48 2.67
CA PRO A 93 6.70 0.87 1.85
C PRO A 93 6.26 -0.32 0.98
N GLU A 94 4.95 -0.47 0.83
CA GLU A 94 4.31 -1.44 -0.07
C GLU A 94 2.93 -0.95 -0.45
N ASP A 95 2.52 -1.15 -1.69
CA ASP A 95 1.13 -0.96 -2.09
C ASP A 95 0.53 -2.32 -2.46
N SER A 96 -0.72 -2.56 -2.06
CA SER A 96 -1.42 -3.79 -2.40
C SER A 96 -2.88 -3.57 -2.71
N ILE A 97 -3.38 -4.41 -3.62
CA ILE A 97 -4.80 -4.53 -3.96
C ILE A 97 -5.22 -5.98 -3.75
N THR A 98 -6.26 -6.16 -2.95
CA THR A 98 -6.92 -7.44 -2.74
C THR A 98 -8.25 -7.42 -3.46
N VAL A 99 -8.39 -8.27 -4.45
CA VAL A 99 -9.57 -8.38 -5.31
C VAL A 99 -10.38 -9.56 -4.83
N MET A 100 -11.66 -9.33 -4.56
CA MET A 100 -12.59 -10.31 -4.01
C MET A 100 -13.79 -10.44 -4.96
N LYS A 101 -13.94 -11.63 -5.54
CA LYS A 101 -15.01 -11.94 -6.50
C LYS A 101 -16.38 -11.69 -5.87
N GLY A 102 -17.20 -10.87 -6.53
CA GLY A 102 -18.55 -10.53 -6.06
C GLY A 102 -18.62 -9.61 -4.84
N ILE A 103 -17.50 -9.12 -4.32
CA ILE A 103 -17.45 -8.23 -3.14
C ILE A 103 -16.89 -6.87 -3.52
N GLY A 104 -15.75 -6.82 -4.21
CA GLY A 104 -15.07 -5.59 -4.56
C GLY A 104 -13.56 -5.69 -4.36
N ILE A 105 -12.94 -4.56 -4.04
CA ILE A 105 -11.49 -4.46 -3.89
C ILE A 105 -11.11 -3.75 -2.58
N GLN A 106 -10.04 -4.23 -1.96
CA GLN A 106 -9.41 -3.59 -0.82
C GLN A 106 -8.03 -3.10 -1.22
N LEU A 107 -7.83 -1.79 -1.12
CA LEU A 107 -6.58 -1.09 -1.36
C LEU A 107 -5.88 -0.87 -0.01
N ASN A 108 -4.59 -1.13 0.03
CA ASN A 108 -3.74 -0.90 1.19
C ASN A 108 -2.42 -0.31 0.72
N SER A 109 -2.16 0.94 1.09
CA SER A 109 -0.92 1.66 0.80
C SER A 109 -0.17 1.87 2.10
N ARG A 110 0.97 1.20 2.24
CA ARG A 110 1.89 1.37 3.34
C ARG A 110 3.01 2.31 2.93
N LYS A 111 3.14 3.39 3.68
CA LYS A 111 4.24 4.34 3.56
C LYS A 111 5.35 4.03 4.55
N MET A 112 6.49 4.70 4.39
CA MET A 112 7.66 4.55 5.25
C MET A 112 7.30 4.72 6.74
N TRP A 113 6.43 5.67 7.04
CA TRP A 113 5.90 5.88 8.37
C TRP A 113 4.51 5.25 8.53
N ARG A 114 4.34 4.42 9.56
CA ARG A 114 3.10 3.65 9.77
C ARG A 114 1.85 4.53 9.84
N PHE A 115 1.96 5.71 10.45
CA PHE A 115 0.84 6.65 10.60
C PHE A 115 0.41 7.33 9.29
N GLN A 116 1.20 7.24 8.21
CA GLN A 116 0.85 7.78 6.90
C GLN A 116 0.22 6.73 5.96
N SER A 117 0.04 5.50 6.43
CA SER A 117 -0.54 4.43 5.62
C SER A 117 -2.05 4.61 5.48
N SER A 118 -2.59 4.23 4.33
CA SER A 118 -4.02 4.32 4.05
C SER A 118 -4.58 2.97 3.62
N ASN A 119 -5.83 2.73 4.00
CA ASN A 119 -6.61 1.59 3.55
C ASN A 119 -7.93 2.12 2.99
N ALA A 120 -8.36 1.60 1.85
CA ALA A 120 -9.64 1.94 1.26
C ALA A 120 -10.32 0.68 0.75
N PHE A 121 -11.61 0.54 1.00
CA PHE A 121 -12.42 -0.53 0.43
C PHE A 121 -13.37 0.07 -0.59
N VAL A 122 -13.41 -0.52 -1.78
CA VAL A 122 -14.32 -0.14 -2.86
C VAL A 122 -15.26 -1.31 -3.13
N PRO A 123 -16.55 -1.20 -2.72
CA PRO A 123 -17.56 -2.19 -3.04
C PRO A 123 -17.74 -2.37 -4.55
N ILE A 124 -18.10 -3.58 -4.98
CA ILE A 124 -18.36 -3.87 -6.39
C ILE A 124 -19.51 -3.01 -6.96
N ASP A 125 -20.54 -2.72 -6.15
CA ASP A 125 -21.73 -1.99 -6.59
C ASP A 125 -21.47 -0.51 -6.89
N SER A 126 -20.48 0.09 -6.22
CA SER A 126 -20.05 1.46 -6.48
C SER A 126 -18.99 1.54 -7.59
N MET A 127 -18.40 0.41 -7.98
CA MET A 127 -17.35 0.35 -9.00
C MET A 127 -17.95 0.45 -10.41
N ILE A 128 -17.38 1.34 -11.21
CA ILE A 128 -17.64 1.44 -12.65
C ILE A 128 -16.68 0.52 -13.39
N ASP A 129 -15.37 0.76 -13.27
CA ASP A 129 -14.36 -0.04 -13.96
C ASP A 129 -12.99 0.12 -13.29
N LEU A 130 -12.07 -0.77 -13.65
CA LEU A 130 -10.66 -0.66 -13.35
C LEU A 130 -9.94 -0.25 -14.64
N VAL A 131 -9.20 0.86 -14.62
CA VAL A 131 -8.62 1.44 -15.83
C VAL A 131 -7.15 1.79 -15.62
N ILE A 132 -6.34 1.58 -16.66
CA ILE A 132 -4.98 2.11 -16.71
C ILE A 132 -5.05 3.44 -17.45
N HIS A 133 -4.70 4.52 -16.76
CA HIS A 133 -4.56 5.84 -17.34
C HIS A 133 -3.10 6.24 -17.50
N GLU A 134 -2.85 7.09 -18.50
CA GLU A 134 -1.60 7.84 -18.61
C GLU A 134 -1.74 9.19 -17.92
N GLY A 135 -0.63 9.70 -17.39
CA GLY A 135 -0.58 11.02 -16.77
C GLY A 135 0.85 11.51 -16.63
N PHE A 136 0.98 12.75 -16.17
CA PHE A 136 2.26 13.37 -15.87
C PHE A 136 2.54 13.29 -14.37
N HIS A 137 3.77 12.96 -14.01
CA HIS A 137 4.23 12.94 -12.63
C HIS A 137 5.54 13.70 -12.50
N ASP A 138 5.71 14.39 -11.37
CA ASP A 138 6.83 15.29 -11.09
C ASP A 138 7.08 16.28 -12.25
N TYR A 139 8.31 16.29 -12.79
CA TYR A 139 8.77 17.19 -13.86
C TYR A 139 8.29 16.77 -15.27
N GLY A 140 7.01 16.41 -15.41
CA GLY A 140 6.44 16.05 -16.71
C GLY A 140 6.81 14.65 -17.19
N GLN A 141 7.22 13.74 -16.31
CA GLN A 141 7.44 12.36 -16.68
C GLN A 141 6.10 11.69 -17.00
N VAL A 142 5.96 11.14 -18.21
CA VAL A 142 4.79 10.33 -18.58
C VAL A 142 4.82 9.00 -17.83
N ILE A 143 3.81 8.77 -17.01
CA ILE A 143 3.60 7.54 -16.25
C ILE A 143 2.28 6.89 -16.63
N PHE A 144 2.18 5.59 -16.37
CA PHE A 144 0.92 4.87 -16.36
C PHE A 144 0.55 4.59 -14.90
N TYR A 145 -0.73 4.69 -14.57
CA TYR A 145 -1.24 4.34 -13.25
C TYR A 145 -2.57 3.59 -13.39
N LEU A 146 -2.79 2.64 -12.49
CA LEU A 146 -4.05 1.91 -12.38
C LEU A 146 -4.95 2.66 -11.41
N CYS A 147 -6.17 2.95 -11.83
CA CYS A 147 -7.18 3.58 -11.01
C CYS A 147 -8.51 2.84 -11.07
N VAL A 148 -9.27 3.02 -10.01
CA VAL A 148 -10.61 2.51 -9.85
C VAL A 148 -11.56 3.67 -10.05
N LEU A 149 -12.47 3.51 -10.99
CA LEU A 149 -13.52 4.48 -11.25
C LEU A 149 -14.73 4.07 -10.41
N THR A 150 -15.24 5.00 -9.60
CA THR A 150 -16.43 4.82 -8.78
C THR A 150 -17.55 5.74 -9.26
N LYS A 151 -18.80 5.31 -9.03
CA LYS A 151 -19.97 6.16 -9.24
C LYS A 151 -19.87 7.36 -8.31
N ALA A 152 -20.11 8.56 -8.83
CA ALA A 152 -20.23 9.76 -8.00
C ALA A 152 -21.46 9.60 -7.10
N SER A 153 -21.24 9.41 -5.80
CA SER A 153 -22.30 9.59 -4.82
C SER A 153 -22.50 11.09 -4.62
N GLY A 154 -23.72 11.57 -4.45
CA GLY A 154 -24.07 13.00 -4.43
C GLY A 154 -23.43 13.84 -3.31
N SER A 155 -22.53 13.27 -2.52
CA SER A 155 -21.69 13.95 -1.53
C SER A 155 -20.40 14.47 -2.16
N ALA A 156 -20.14 15.77 -2.01
CA ALA A 156 -19.02 16.49 -2.64
C ALA A 156 -17.61 15.96 -2.30
N ASP A 157 -17.47 15.07 -1.31
CA ASP A 157 -16.18 14.56 -0.82
C ASP A 157 -15.79 13.17 -1.34
N GLU A 158 -16.63 12.49 -2.13
CA GLU A 158 -16.26 11.17 -2.68
C GLU A 158 -15.49 11.30 -4.00
N ASN A 159 -14.18 11.02 -3.94
CA ASN A 159 -13.33 10.92 -5.12
C ASN A 159 -13.82 9.82 -6.06
N SER A 160 -14.31 10.22 -7.24
CA SER A 160 -14.72 9.30 -8.32
C SER A 160 -13.57 8.46 -8.90
N ILE A 161 -12.32 8.81 -8.57
CA ILE A 161 -11.12 8.14 -9.06
C ILE A 161 -10.21 7.85 -7.87
N THR A 162 -9.89 6.58 -7.65
CA THR A 162 -8.93 6.15 -6.64
C THR A 162 -7.75 5.45 -7.28
N VAL A 163 -6.53 5.91 -7.02
CA VAL A 163 -5.30 5.29 -7.55
C VAL A 163 -4.94 4.04 -6.74
N VAL A 164 -4.64 2.94 -7.42
CA VAL A 164 -4.42 1.62 -6.80
C VAL A 164 -3.03 1.49 -6.16
N PHE A 165 -1.99 2.03 -6.80
CA PHE A 165 -0.60 1.96 -6.33
C PHE A 165 0.01 3.37 -6.24
N PRO A 166 -0.47 4.21 -5.31
CA PRO A 166 -0.11 5.64 -5.25
C PRO A 166 1.34 5.89 -4.84
N GLU A 167 1.97 4.98 -4.09
CA GLU A 167 3.35 5.13 -3.60
C GLU A 167 4.36 4.69 -4.66
N PHE A 168 4.10 3.57 -5.34
CA PHE A 168 5.07 2.97 -6.25
C PHE A 168 4.93 3.46 -7.69
N LEU A 169 3.71 3.59 -8.20
CA LEU A 169 3.43 3.88 -9.62
C LEU A 169 4.25 2.96 -10.55
N PRO A 170 3.97 1.63 -10.51
CA PRO A 170 4.78 0.64 -11.20
C PRO A 170 4.65 0.74 -12.72
N ARG A 171 5.53 0.03 -13.43
CA ARG A 171 5.56 0.00 -14.89
C ARG A 171 4.29 -0.63 -15.48
N LYS A 172 4.02 -0.30 -16.75
CA LYS A 172 2.80 -0.69 -17.47
C LYS A 172 2.59 -2.21 -17.54
N ASP A 173 3.65 -3.00 -17.63
CA ASP A 173 3.61 -4.47 -17.62
C ASP A 173 3.03 -5.04 -16.31
N ILE A 174 3.47 -4.51 -15.16
CA ILE A 174 2.90 -4.85 -13.85
C ILE A 174 1.43 -4.44 -13.80
N LEU A 175 1.13 -3.21 -14.22
CA LEU A 175 -0.24 -2.69 -14.22
C LEU A 175 -1.17 -3.52 -15.11
N LEU A 176 -0.72 -3.92 -16.30
CA LEU A 176 -1.47 -4.78 -17.22
C LEU A 176 -1.76 -6.14 -16.60
N THR A 177 -0.77 -6.76 -15.96
CA THR A 177 -0.93 -8.05 -15.29
C THR A 177 -1.98 -7.97 -14.18
N VAL A 178 -1.87 -6.97 -13.31
CA VAL A 178 -2.85 -6.75 -12.23
C VAL A 178 -4.22 -6.45 -12.83
N TRP A 179 -4.30 -5.57 -13.82
CA TRP A 179 -5.56 -5.18 -14.45
C TRP A 179 -6.28 -6.35 -15.09
N THR A 180 -5.60 -7.16 -15.91
CA THR A 180 -6.20 -8.30 -16.60
C THR A 180 -6.76 -9.30 -15.59
N LEU A 181 -5.98 -9.69 -14.59
CA LEU A 181 -6.40 -10.67 -13.59
C LEU A 181 -7.49 -10.12 -12.66
N SER A 182 -7.41 -8.85 -12.28
CA SER A 182 -8.41 -8.21 -11.41
C SER A 182 -9.74 -8.06 -12.13
N ARG A 183 -9.75 -7.59 -13.39
CA ARG A 183 -10.97 -7.44 -14.17
C ARG A 183 -11.64 -8.76 -14.45
N GLU A 184 -10.86 -9.79 -14.77
CA GLU A 184 -11.41 -11.12 -14.95
C GLU A 184 -12.09 -11.64 -13.68
N LEU A 185 -11.49 -11.38 -12.50
CA LEU A 185 -12.06 -11.81 -11.23
C LEU A 185 -13.31 -10.99 -10.81
N LEU A 186 -13.34 -9.69 -11.12
CA LEU A 186 -14.44 -8.79 -10.75
C LEU A 186 -15.63 -8.88 -11.71
N PHE A 187 -15.35 -8.92 -13.01
CA PHE A 187 -16.35 -8.74 -14.08
C PHE A 187 -16.47 -9.95 -15.02
N GLY A 188 -15.60 -10.96 -14.89
CA GLY A 188 -15.55 -12.10 -15.82
C GLY A 188 -14.82 -11.80 -17.14
N SER A 189 -14.84 -12.76 -18.05
CA SER A 189 -14.05 -12.75 -19.30
C SER A 189 -14.60 -11.87 -20.43
N THR A 190 -15.86 -11.43 -20.35
CA THR A 190 -16.61 -11.11 -21.58
C THR A 190 -17.49 -9.86 -21.56
N GLN A 191 -17.54 -9.05 -20.50
CA GLN A 191 -18.42 -7.89 -20.47
C GLN A 191 -17.68 -6.61 -20.09
N ARG A 192 -17.71 -5.60 -20.97
CA ARG A 192 -17.53 -4.21 -20.51
C ARG A 192 -18.79 -3.87 -19.71
N TYR A 193 -18.66 -3.93 -18.39
CA TYR A 193 -19.81 -3.77 -17.49
C TYR A 193 -20.51 -2.42 -17.67
N TRP A 194 -19.79 -1.39 -18.14
CA TRP A 194 -20.36 -0.09 -18.48
C TRP A 194 -19.97 0.36 -19.90
N ARG A 195 -20.94 0.87 -20.65
CA ARG A 195 -20.75 1.44 -22.00
C ARG A 195 -21.43 2.80 -22.11
N ARG A 196 -20.76 3.78 -22.73
CA ARG A 196 -21.43 5.01 -23.18
C ARG A 196 -22.35 4.69 -24.35
N VAL A 197 -23.64 4.95 -24.16
CA VAL A 197 -24.66 4.89 -25.21
C VAL A 197 -24.90 6.32 -25.69
N PRO A 198 -24.73 6.61 -27.00
CA PRO A 198 -25.02 7.94 -27.55
C PRO A 198 -26.42 8.42 -27.14
N GLY A 199 -26.52 9.64 -26.60
CA GLY A 199 -27.79 10.22 -26.14
C GLY A 199 -28.32 9.72 -24.79
N GLN A 200 -27.72 8.69 -24.17
CA GLN A 200 -28.20 8.11 -22.90
C GLN A 200 -27.12 8.04 -21.80
N GLY A 201 -25.89 8.46 -22.06
CA GLY A 201 -24.81 8.47 -21.08
C GLY A 201 -24.22 7.08 -20.81
N LEU A 202 -23.62 6.89 -19.64
CA LEU A 202 -23.05 5.60 -19.21
C LEU A 202 -24.18 4.66 -18.76
N LYS A 203 -24.28 3.48 -19.38
CA LYS A 203 -25.21 2.42 -18.98
C LYS A 203 -24.47 1.13 -18.67
N GLN A 204 -25.02 0.39 -17.71
CA GLN A 204 -24.58 -0.95 -17.38
C GLN A 204 -25.00 -1.90 -18.51
N VAL A 205 -24.07 -2.75 -18.96
CA VAL A 205 -24.35 -3.78 -19.97
C VAL A 205 -24.71 -5.06 -19.21
N ASN A 206 -25.96 -5.48 -19.36
CA ASN A 206 -26.44 -6.77 -18.83
C ASN A 206 -25.86 -7.95 -19.62
#